data_AF-A0A0K8R663-F1
#
_entry.id   AF-A0A0K8R663-F1
#
_cell.length_a   1.000
_cell.length_b   1.000
_cell.length_c   1.000
_cell.angle_alpha   90.00
_cell.angle_beta   90.00
_cell.angle_gamma   90.00
#
_symmetry.space_group_name_H-M   'P 1'
#
loop_
_entity.id
_entity.type
_entity.pdbx_description
1 polymer ?
#
loop_
_entity_poly.entity_id
_entity_poly.type
_entity_poly.pdbx_seq_one_letter_code
_entity_poly.pdbx_strand_id
1 'polypeptide(L)'
;MLLKIALIIALATEGSSYCLGRRDRNVCLLNPKQGRSRGYFKEWYYDQKTGKCSRFVFGDAVGSPDENRFSSESECNKLCRSEVPIYCFENITSNVRGRGSYKWTYISSNGQCVRIPWHGAVESGKNVFNSNHECEKKCRNPDFGPCAKGVSNWCKSMDTNWYRFDMKTHTCREMKWNECPNGDGNAFSLFYHCNQRCGRFILNKCQMPIQNMSTCVEFEPRYGYNHLTRMCEEFTGCADGGNSFPTVKACWKTCAGNSICAQDPHIGWAGAFPRYFYDINQNRCLRTYQLSSYVPGNTNIFYNLADCNSTCIANYTPGRIY
;
A
#
# COMPACT_ATOMS: atom_id res chain seq x y z
N MET A 1 -69.44 14.31 45.10
CA MET A 1 -68.78 14.82 43.87
C MET A 1 -67.54 15.59 44.27
N LEU A 2 -66.54 15.62 43.38
CA LEU A 2 -65.26 16.36 43.43
C LEU A 2 -64.04 15.59 43.98
N LEU A 3 -63.60 14.67 43.11
CA LEU A 3 -62.24 14.51 42.54
C LEU A 3 -60.99 14.61 43.44
N LYS A 4 -60.32 13.45 43.50
CA LYS A 4 -58.92 13.21 43.85
C LYS A 4 -57.97 14.04 42.98
N ILE A 5 -56.95 14.66 43.58
CA ILE A 5 -55.71 15.02 42.89
C ILE A 5 -54.55 14.52 43.76
N ALA A 6 -53.96 13.41 43.35
CA ALA A 6 -52.70 12.93 43.90
C ALA A 6 -51.56 13.69 43.22
N LEU A 7 -50.78 14.44 43.99
CA LEU A 7 -49.54 15.06 43.52
C LEU A 7 -48.47 13.95 43.40
N ILE A 8 -48.25 13.47 42.17
CA ILE A 8 -47.08 12.65 41.87
C ILE A 8 -45.93 13.61 41.59
N ILE A 9 -45.05 13.80 42.59
CA ILE A 9 -43.77 14.48 42.38
C ILE A 9 -42.90 13.51 41.59
N ALA A 10 -42.89 13.65 40.26
CA ALA A 10 -41.86 13.07 39.42
C ALA A 10 -40.56 13.81 39.72
N LEU A 11 -39.70 13.24 40.55
CA LEU A 11 -38.29 13.60 40.55
C LEU A 11 -37.77 13.20 39.17
N ALA A 12 -37.69 14.17 38.27
CA ALA A 12 -36.84 14.05 37.11
C ALA A 12 -35.42 13.93 37.66
N THR A 13 -34.95 12.69 37.84
CA THR A 13 -33.52 12.45 37.86
C THR A 13 -33.03 13.06 36.55
N GLU A 14 -32.20 14.10 36.66
CA GLU A 14 -31.37 14.56 35.57
C GLU A 14 -30.60 13.32 35.09
N GLY A 15 -31.18 12.66 34.10
CA GLY A 15 -30.50 11.62 33.35
C GLY A 15 -29.31 12.35 32.77
N SER A 16 -28.15 12.13 33.40
CA SER A 16 -26.85 12.54 32.92
C SER A 16 -26.88 12.35 31.41
N SER A 17 -26.96 13.45 30.69
CA SER A 17 -26.79 13.50 29.25
C SER A 17 -25.52 12.72 29.00
N TYR A 18 -25.64 11.47 28.55
CA TYR A 18 -24.52 10.77 27.98
C TYR A 18 -24.06 11.73 26.88
N CYS A 19 -22.92 12.39 27.10
CA CYS A 19 -22.21 12.98 25.99
C CYS A 19 -22.12 11.83 25.00
N LEU A 20 -22.85 11.91 23.88
CA LEU A 20 -22.61 11.09 22.71
C LEU A 20 -21.23 11.51 22.24
N GLY A 21 -20.23 10.97 22.93
CA GLY A 21 -18.88 11.46 23.00
C GLY A 21 -18.30 11.33 21.62
N ARG A 22 -17.99 12.46 21.02
CA ARG A 22 -17.16 12.52 19.83
C ARG A 22 -15.92 11.67 20.11
N ARG A 23 -15.78 10.57 19.37
CA ARG A 23 -14.66 9.63 19.50
C ARG A 23 -13.34 10.40 19.51
N ASP A 24 -12.51 10.18 20.53
CA ASP A 24 -11.24 10.90 20.68
C ASP A 24 -10.30 10.54 19.51
N ARG A 25 -9.71 11.55 18.88
CA ARG A 25 -8.76 11.36 17.78
C ARG A 25 -7.46 10.68 18.25
N ASN A 26 -7.17 10.71 19.56
CA ASN A 26 -6.05 9.99 20.16
C ASN A 26 -6.13 8.47 19.93
N VAL A 27 -7.31 7.90 19.64
CA VAL A 27 -7.41 6.46 19.28
C VAL A 27 -6.57 6.11 18.06
N CYS A 28 -6.34 7.05 17.15
CA CYS A 28 -5.49 6.86 15.97
C CYS A 28 -4.00 6.69 16.34
N LEU A 29 -3.60 7.06 17.56
CA LEU A 29 -2.24 6.90 18.07
C LEU A 29 -2.01 5.54 18.75
N LEU A 30 -3.06 4.76 18.96
CA LEU A 30 -2.99 3.48 19.66
C LEU A 30 -2.68 2.33 18.68
N ASN A 31 -2.00 1.30 19.16
CA ASN A 31 -1.90 0.04 18.42
C ASN A 31 -3.26 -0.70 18.46
N PRO A 32 -3.63 -1.45 17.41
CA PRO A 32 -4.82 -2.29 17.47
C PRO A 32 -4.66 -3.35 18.55
N LYS A 33 -5.69 -3.57 19.37
CA LYS A 33 -5.65 -4.61 20.40
C LYS A 33 -6.00 -5.96 19.76
N GLN A 34 -5.06 -6.89 19.77
CA GLN A 34 -5.37 -8.29 19.49
C GLN A 34 -6.11 -8.83 20.72
N GLY A 35 -7.44 -8.92 20.61
CA GLY A 35 -8.33 -9.36 21.69
C GLY A 35 -7.89 -10.67 22.35
N ARG A 36 -8.35 -10.93 23.58
CA ARG A 36 -7.96 -12.14 24.34
C ARG A 36 -8.69 -13.41 23.88
N SER A 37 -9.80 -13.25 23.15
CA SER A 37 -10.61 -14.35 22.66
C SER A 37 -10.16 -14.84 21.28
N ARG A 38 -10.63 -16.03 20.88
CA ARG A 38 -10.30 -16.67 19.59
C ARG A 38 -11.24 -16.29 18.45
N GLY A 39 -11.97 -15.17 18.58
CA GLY A 39 -12.85 -14.71 17.51
C GLY A 39 -12.07 -14.19 16.31
N TYR A 40 -12.78 -14.04 15.19
CA TYR A 40 -12.20 -13.67 13.90
C TYR A 40 -13.03 -12.54 13.29
N PHE A 41 -12.80 -11.32 13.78
CA PHE A 41 -13.55 -10.14 13.35
C PHE A 41 -12.63 -9.24 12.52
N LYS A 42 -12.75 -9.33 11.17
CA LYS A 42 -11.99 -8.48 10.25
C LYS A 42 -12.58 -7.07 10.21
N GLU A 43 -11.98 -6.15 10.96
CA GLU A 43 -12.38 -4.75 11.01
C GLU A 43 -11.21 -3.82 10.63
N TRP A 44 -11.41 -2.50 10.74
CA TRP A 44 -10.44 -1.50 10.32
C TRP A 44 -9.71 -0.88 11.51
N TYR A 45 -8.46 -0.48 11.31
CA TYR A 45 -7.69 0.33 12.25
C TYR A 45 -6.80 1.30 11.47
N TYR A 46 -6.37 2.38 12.12
CA TYR A 46 -5.39 3.28 11.55
C TYR A 46 -3.98 2.81 11.86
N ASP A 47 -3.23 2.46 10.81
CA ASP A 47 -1.83 2.10 10.92
C ASP A 47 -0.96 3.36 10.76
N GLN A 48 -0.39 3.84 11.85
CA GLN A 48 0.52 4.99 11.85
C GLN A 48 1.82 4.73 11.08
N LYS A 49 2.28 3.49 11.01
CA LYS A 49 3.53 3.18 10.31
C LYS A 49 3.36 3.38 8.81
N THR A 50 2.21 3.00 8.27
CA THR A 50 1.90 3.13 6.83
C THR A 50 1.07 4.36 6.49
N GLY A 51 0.47 5.01 7.49
CA GLY A 51 -0.36 6.20 7.31
C GLY A 51 -1.70 5.95 6.64
N LYS A 52 -2.21 4.73 6.71
CA LYS A 52 -3.47 4.32 6.09
C LYS A 52 -4.36 3.56 7.06
N CYS A 53 -5.66 3.59 6.76
CA CYS A 53 -6.59 2.66 7.38
C CYS A 53 -6.39 1.28 6.76
N SER A 54 -6.10 0.30 7.59
CA SER A 54 -5.84 -1.08 7.19
C SER A 54 -6.83 -2.00 7.89
N ARG A 55 -7.06 -3.17 7.32
CA ARG A 55 -7.82 -4.21 8.00
C ARG A 55 -6.96 -4.83 9.11
N PHE A 56 -7.59 -5.41 10.12
CA PHE A 56 -6.99 -6.20 11.19
C PHE A 56 -7.98 -7.26 11.68
N VAL A 57 -7.47 -8.38 12.20
CA VAL A 57 -8.31 -9.42 12.83
C VAL A 57 -8.37 -9.17 14.33
N PHE A 58 -9.52 -8.76 14.82
CA PHE A 58 -9.78 -8.61 16.25
C PHE A 58 -10.34 -9.92 16.83
N GLY A 59 -9.89 -10.26 18.04
CA GLY A 59 -10.37 -11.44 18.76
C GLY A 59 -11.81 -11.27 19.24
N ASP A 60 -12.17 -10.07 19.72
CA ASP A 60 -13.46 -9.83 20.36
C ASP A 60 -14.50 -9.30 19.35
N ALA A 61 -15.77 -9.68 19.52
CA ALA A 61 -16.86 -9.27 18.60
C ALA A 61 -17.18 -7.78 18.65
N VAL A 62 -16.96 -7.14 19.82
CA VAL A 62 -17.29 -5.75 20.08
C VAL A 62 -16.03 -5.05 20.59
N GLY A 63 -15.73 -3.87 20.04
CA GLY A 63 -14.68 -2.98 20.55
C GLY A 63 -15.27 -1.82 21.34
N SER A 64 -14.43 -1.16 22.14
CA SER A 64 -14.83 0.08 22.84
C SER A 64 -14.59 1.32 21.95
N PRO A 65 -15.32 2.43 22.16
CA PRO A 65 -15.07 3.68 21.44
C PRO A 65 -13.63 4.20 21.53
N ASP A 66 -12.92 3.90 22.64
CA ASP A 66 -11.55 4.33 22.89
C ASP A 66 -10.47 3.44 22.24
N GLU A 67 -10.86 2.50 21.38
CA GLU A 67 -9.93 1.63 20.66
C GLU A 67 -9.63 2.12 19.26
N ASN A 68 -8.44 1.78 18.74
CA ASN A 68 -8.13 1.91 17.31
C ASN A 68 -8.82 0.78 16.53
N ARG A 69 -10.14 0.87 16.39
CA ARG A 69 -10.99 -0.16 15.78
C ARG A 69 -12.25 0.46 15.17
N PHE A 70 -12.46 0.28 13.88
CA PHE A 70 -13.53 0.93 13.13
C PHE A 70 -14.31 -0.09 12.31
N SER A 71 -15.62 0.13 12.22
CA SER A 71 -16.54 -0.73 11.48
C SER A 71 -16.31 -0.67 9.96
N SER A 72 -15.78 0.46 9.47
CA SER A 72 -15.54 0.70 8.05
C SER A 72 -14.28 1.53 7.80
N GLU A 73 -13.70 1.38 6.60
CA GLU A 73 -12.56 2.20 6.17
C GLU A 73 -12.90 3.69 6.16
N SER A 74 -14.13 4.03 5.75
CA SER A 74 -14.61 5.41 5.69
C SER A 74 -14.64 6.07 7.08
N GLU A 75 -15.13 5.36 8.10
CA GLU A 75 -15.11 5.83 9.49
C GLU A 75 -13.68 6.09 9.98
N CYS A 76 -12.77 5.13 9.73
CA CYS A 76 -11.36 5.26 10.07
C CYS A 76 -10.71 6.45 9.35
N ASN A 77 -10.89 6.59 8.03
CA ASN A 77 -10.32 7.67 7.24
C ASN A 77 -10.86 9.02 7.70
N LYS A 78 -12.17 9.12 7.99
CA LYS A 78 -12.80 10.35 8.48
C LYS A 78 -12.20 10.83 9.80
N LEU A 79 -11.91 9.92 10.74
CA LEU A 79 -11.36 10.29 12.05
C LEU A 79 -9.84 10.49 12.00
N CYS A 80 -9.11 9.52 11.46
CA CYS A 80 -7.65 9.45 11.56
C CYS A 80 -6.92 10.15 10.42
N ARG A 81 -7.58 10.41 9.30
CA ARG A 81 -7.02 11.12 8.14
C ARG A 81 -7.87 12.34 7.78
N SER A 82 -8.38 13.05 8.78
CA SER A 82 -9.31 14.18 8.57
C SER A 82 -8.73 15.35 7.77
N GLU A 83 -7.41 15.42 7.57
CA GLU A 83 -6.77 16.41 6.68
C GLU A 83 -7.06 16.11 5.19
N VAL A 84 -7.45 14.88 4.88
CA VAL A 84 -7.80 14.43 3.54
C VAL A 84 -9.32 14.44 3.42
N PRO A 85 -9.89 15.18 2.45
CA PRO A 85 -11.33 15.15 2.23
C PRO A 85 -11.83 13.73 1.96
N ILE A 86 -12.96 13.35 2.57
CA ILE A 86 -13.46 11.96 2.50
C ILE A 86 -13.72 11.49 1.07
N TYR A 87 -14.12 12.40 0.18
CA TYR A 87 -14.34 12.09 -1.23
C TYR A 87 -13.07 11.62 -1.94
N CYS A 88 -11.87 11.98 -1.47
CA CYS A 88 -10.61 11.49 -2.05
C CYS A 88 -10.44 9.96 -1.91
N PHE A 89 -11.25 9.31 -1.06
CA PHE A 89 -11.26 7.85 -0.90
C PHE A 89 -12.39 7.18 -1.68
N GLU A 90 -13.22 7.93 -2.39
CA GLU A 90 -14.29 7.36 -3.22
C GLU A 90 -13.74 6.81 -4.53
N ASN A 91 -14.17 5.60 -4.89
CA ASN A 91 -13.88 5.01 -6.19
C ASN A 91 -14.84 5.57 -7.24
N ILE A 92 -14.30 6.07 -8.35
CA ILE A 92 -15.09 6.58 -9.47
C ILE A 92 -15.18 5.51 -10.55
N THR A 93 -16.39 5.12 -10.93
CA THR A 93 -16.62 4.32 -12.14
C THR A 93 -16.62 5.23 -13.36
N SER A 94 -15.63 5.07 -14.26
CA SER A 94 -15.62 5.80 -15.53
C SER A 94 -16.85 5.43 -16.36
N ASN A 95 -17.72 6.38 -16.70
CA ASN A 95 -18.81 6.15 -17.64
C ASN A 95 -18.24 6.22 -19.07
N VAL A 96 -18.17 5.09 -19.78
CA VAL A 96 -17.47 4.98 -21.10
C VAL A 96 -18.41 5.23 -22.30
N ARG A 97 -19.68 5.59 -22.11
CA ARG A 97 -20.63 5.73 -23.22
C ARG A 97 -20.69 7.17 -23.76
N GLY A 98 -19.86 7.47 -24.77
CA GLY A 98 -19.98 8.64 -25.65
C GLY A 98 -18.70 9.47 -25.88
N ARG A 99 -18.84 10.66 -26.47
CA ARG A 99 -17.76 11.65 -26.68
C ARG A 99 -17.51 12.48 -25.40
N GLY A 100 -16.78 11.90 -24.45
CA GLY A 100 -16.47 12.53 -23.15
C GLY A 100 -15.27 13.47 -23.18
N SER A 101 -15.12 14.28 -22.13
CA SER A 101 -13.90 15.06 -21.87
C SER A 101 -12.96 14.27 -20.94
N TYR A 102 -11.68 14.63 -20.88
CA TYR A 102 -10.78 14.04 -19.89
C TYR A 102 -10.81 14.84 -18.59
N LYS A 103 -10.87 14.12 -17.47
CA LYS A 103 -10.79 14.69 -16.12
C LYS A 103 -9.75 13.93 -15.29
N TRP A 104 -9.44 14.44 -14.12
CA TRP A 104 -8.49 13.84 -13.19
C TRP A 104 -9.23 13.22 -12.01
N THR A 105 -8.76 12.07 -11.53
CA THR A 105 -9.25 11.44 -10.31
C THR A 105 -8.08 11.02 -9.44
N TYR A 106 -8.28 10.96 -8.13
CA TYR A 106 -7.25 10.55 -7.19
C TYR A 106 -7.42 9.07 -6.80
N ILE A 107 -6.36 8.29 -6.99
CA ILE A 107 -6.26 6.90 -6.54
C ILE A 107 -5.48 6.87 -5.23
N SER A 108 -6.18 6.71 -4.11
CA SER A 108 -5.56 6.71 -2.77
C SER A 108 -4.63 5.51 -2.54
N SER A 109 -4.86 4.38 -3.20
CA SER A 109 -4.07 3.15 -2.99
C SER A 109 -2.59 3.31 -3.36
N ASN A 110 -2.28 4.16 -4.34
CA ASN A 110 -0.91 4.50 -4.78
C ASN A 110 -0.61 6.01 -4.74
N GLY A 111 -1.56 6.81 -4.28
CA GLY A 111 -1.47 8.25 -4.17
C GLY A 111 -1.28 8.99 -5.49
N GLN A 112 -1.83 8.48 -6.59
CA GLN A 112 -1.69 9.11 -7.91
C GLN A 112 -2.94 9.85 -8.35
N CYS A 113 -2.75 11.02 -8.96
CA CYS A 113 -3.76 11.67 -9.78
C CYS A 113 -3.66 11.13 -11.20
N VAL A 114 -4.70 10.47 -11.68
CA VAL A 114 -4.73 9.86 -13.02
C VAL A 114 -5.81 10.47 -13.88
N ARG A 115 -5.56 10.52 -15.19
CA ARG A 115 -6.50 11.07 -16.16
C ARG A 115 -7.47 9.98 -16.62
N ILE A 116 -8.77 10.26 -16.55
CA ILE A 116 -9.84 9.34 -16.94
C ILE A 116 -10.80 9.99 -17.95
N PRO A 117 -11.43 9.20 -18.84
CA PRO A 117 -12.57 9.67 -19.62
C PRO A 117 -13.76 9.95 -18.68
N TRP A 118 -14.43 11.09 -18.87
CA TRP A 118 -15.51 11.53 -18.00
C TRP A 118 -16.67 12.15 -18.78
N HIS A 119 -17.87 11.73 -18.38
CA HIS A 119 -19.14 12.22 -18.88
C HIS A 119 -19.91 12.85 -17.73
N GLY A 120 -20.14 14.16 -17.82
CA GLY A 120 -20.85 14.93 -16.81
C GLY A 120 -20.06 16.12 -16.30
N ALA A 121 -20.72 16.93 -15.48
CA ALA A 121 -20.08 18.03 -14.79
C ALA A 121 -19.10 17.51 -13.73
N VAL A 122 -18.14 18.36 -13.36
CA VAL A 122 -17.35 18.16 -12.14
C VAL A 122 -18.14 18.76 -10.99
N GLU A 123 -18.64 17.91 -10.11
CA GLU A 123 -19.40 18.32 -8.93
C GLU A 123 -18.45 18.59 -7.75
N SER A 124 -18.83 19.56 -6.92
CA SER A 124 -18.12 19.80 -5.65
C SER A 124 -18.29 18.60 -4.72
N GLY A 125 -17.22 18.23 -4.00
CA GLY A 125 -17.24 17.11 -3.08
C GLY A 125 -17.16 15.72 -3.73
N LYS A 126 -16.69 15.64 -4.98
CA LYS A 126 -16.42 14.38 -5.69
C LYS A 126 -14.95 14.19 -5.99
N ASN A 127 -14.52 12.94 -6.16
CA ASN A 127 -13.15 12.57 -6.55
C ASN A 127 -12.87 12.76 -8.05
N VAL A 128 -13.36 13.84 -8.64
CA VAL A 128 -13.18 14.17 -10.05
C VAL A 128 -12.82 15.65 -10.14
N PHE A 129 -11.79 15.97 -10.92
CA PHE A 129 -11.18 17.30 -10.96
C PHE A 129 -10.94 17.77 -12.39
N ASN A 130 -10.97 19.09 -12.58
CA ASN A 130 -10.76 19.68 -13.91
C ASN A 130 -9.29 19.72 -14.31
N SER A 131 -8.37 19.70 -13.34
CA SER A 131 -6.92 19.75 -13.59
C SER A 131 -6.16 18.81 -12.66
N ASN A 132 -4.97 18.40 -13.09
CA ASN A 132 -4.05 17.65 -12.24
C ASN A 132 -3.70 18.44 -10.98
N HIS A 133 -3.36 19.72 -11.12
CA HIS A 133 -3.01 20.58 -9.99
C HIS A 133 -4.09 20.64 -8.91
N GLU A 134 -5.38 20.69 -9.31
CA GLU A 134 -6.50 20.65 -8.37
C GLU A 134 -6.58 19.32 -7.61
N CYS A 135 -6.48 18.19 -8.32
CA CYS A 135 -6.43 16.85 -7.71
C CYS A 135 -5.27 16.73 -6.72
N GLU A 136 -4.10 17.22 -7.11
CA GLU A 136 -2.89 17.16 -6.30
C GLU A 136 -3.04 17.99 -5.02
N LYS A 137 -3.55 19.21 -5.14
CA LYS A 137 -3.73 20.12 -4.02
C LYS A 137 -4.81 19.63 -3.05
N LYS A 138 -5.93 19.11 -3.55
CA LYS A 138 -7.09 18.72 -2.73
C LYS A 138 -6.97 17.32 -2.12
N CYS A 139 -6.35 16.38 -2.83
CA CYS A 139 -6.27 14.99 -2.41
C CYS A 139 -4.84 14.51 -2.20
N ARG A 140 -3.98 14.60 -3.22
CA ARG A 140 -2.63 13.99 -3.16
C ARG A 140 -1.78 14.54 -2.02
N ASN A 141 -1.55 15.84 -1.99
CA ASN A 141 -0.60 16.45 -1.06
C ASN A 141 -1.08 16.33 0.40
N PRO A 142 -2.38 16.53 0.73
CA PRO A 142 -2.89 16.20 2.06
C PRO A 142 -2.71 14.73 2.42
N ASP A 143 -2.93 13.82 1.47
CA ASP A 143 -2.85 12.39 1.74
C ASP A 143 -1.40 11.88 1.90
N PHE A 144 -0.44 12.56 1.28
CA PHE A 144 0.97 12.32 1.53
C PHE A 144 1.36 12.63 2.99
N GLY A 145 0.61 13.51 3.67
CA GLY A 145 0.82 13.83 5.08
C GLY A 145 2.28 14.26 5.34
N PRO A 146 2.98 13.63 6.30
CA PRO A 146 4.38 13.92 6.58
C PRO A 146 5.28 13.82 5.34
N CYS A 147 5.03 12.88 4.42
CA CYS A 147 5.87 12.68 3.24
C CYS A 147 5.91 13.92 2.32
N ALA A 148 4.86 14.76 2.33
CA ALA A 148 4.81 16.01 1.57
C ALA A 148 5.47 17.21 2.29
N LYS A 149 5.93 17.03 3.53
CA LYS A 149 6.52 18.12 4.32
C LYS A 149 8.00 18.35 3.96
N GLY A 150 8.44 19.58 4.16
CA GLY A 150 9.85 19.94 4.04
C GLY A 150 10.70 19.33 5.15
N VAL A 151 11.99 19.63 5.12
CA VAL A 151 12.94 19.43 6.22
C VAL A 151 13.62 20.77 6.50
N SER A 152 14.26 20.91 7.66
CA SER A 152 15.02 22.12 7.98
C SER A 152 16.35 22.11 7.24
N ASN A 153 16.82 23.28 6.81
CA ASN A 153 18.18 23.51 6.35
C ASN A 153 19.04 24.29 7.36
N TRP A 154 18.45 24.64 8.50
CA TRP A 154 19.11 25.29 9.62
C TRP A 154 19.50 24.23 10.64
N CYS A 155 20.69 23.66 10.47
CA CYS A 155 21.10 22.46 11.19
C CYS A 155 22.36 22.70 12.01
N LYS A 156 22.42 22.11 13.21
CA LYS A 156 23.69 21.80 13.90
C LYS A 156 24.16 20.43 13.37
N SER A 157 25.47 20.20 13.34
CA SER A 157 26.02 18.89 12.96
C SER A 157 25.36 17.76 13.77
N MET A 158 24.98 16.68 13.10
CA MET A 158 24.34 15.51 13.72
C MET A 158 25.12 14.26 13.35
N ASP A 159 25.35 13.37 14.32
CA ASP A 159 26.04 12.08 14.11
C ASP A 159 25.11 10.98 13.54
N THR A 160 23.81 11.23 13.48
CA THR A 160 22.81 10.24 13.04
C THR A 160 22.36 10.53 11.62
N ASN A 161 22.42 9.51 10.76
CA ASN A 161 21.85 9.58 9.42
C ASN A 161 20.33 9.51 9.50
N TRP A 162 19.68 10.43 8.78
CA TRP A 162 18.22 10.47 8.64
C TRP A 162 17.83 10.25 7.19
N TYR A 163 16.63 9.73 6.98
CA TYR A 163 16.05 9.50 5.66
C TYR A 163 14.78 10.33 5.51
N ARG A 164 14.49 10.79 4.30
CA ARG A 164 13.28 11.54 3.97
C ARG A 164 12.66 11.07 2.67
N PHE A 165 11.37 11.31 2.52
CA PHE A 165 10.71 11.17 1.22
C PHE A 165 10.91 12.43 0.39
N ASP A 166 11.46 12.31 -0.81
CA ASP A 166 11.65 13.42 -1.73
C ASP A 166 10.46 13.52 -2.69
N MET A 167 9.74 14.65 -2.62
CA MET A 167 8.56 14.93 -3.45
C MET A 167 8.89 15.12 -4.93
N LYS A 168 10.15 15.40 -5.29
CA LYS A 168 10.54 15.61 -6.70
C LYS A 168 10.84 14.28 -7.38
N THR A 169 11.56 13.39 -6.70
CA THR A 169 11.93 12.08 -7.24
C THR A 169 10.92 11.00 -6.89
N HIS A 170 10.02 11.27 -5.93
CA HIS A 170 9.13 10.30 -5.32
C HIS A 170 9.88 9.06 -4.81
N THR A 171 10.97 9.28 -4.08
CA THR A 171 11.77 8.21 -3.47
C THR A 171 12.12 8.55 -2.03
N CYS A 172 12.32 7.52 -1.21
CA CYS A 172 13.04 7.69 0.04
C CYS A 172 14.53 7.82 -0.25
N ARG A 173 15.20 8.76 0.39
CA ARG A 173 16.65 8.96 0.29
C ARG A 173 17.22 9.40 1.62
N GLU A 174 18.51 9.24 1.78
CA GLU A 174 19.25 9.85 2.88
C GLU A 174 19.17 11.38 2.80
N MET A 175 19.11 12.01 3.97
CA MET A 175 19.14 13.46 4.11
C MET A 175 20.55 13.96 3.79
N LYS A 176 20.62 15.09 3.09
CA LYS A 176 21.89 15.73 2.79
C LYS A 176 22.50 16.29 4.06
N TRP A 177 23.81 16.56 4.05
CA TRP A 177 24.55 17.10 5.20
C TRP A 177 23.95 18.41 5.76
N ASN A 178 23.26 19.20 4.91
CA ASN A 178 22.61 20.46 5.28
C ASN A 178 21.10 20.31 5.50
N GLU A 179 20.56 19.10 5.58
CA GLU A 179 19.16 18.83 5.87
C GLU A 179 19.05 18.18 7.26
N CYS A 180 18.06 18.59 8.07
CA CYS A 180 17.82 18.00 9.39
C CYS A 180 16.33 17.91 9.74
N PRO A 181 15.95 17.05 10.70
CA PRO A 181 14.58 16.93 11.16
C PRO A 181 14.00 18.28 11.63
N ASN A 182 12.75 18.56 11.26
CA ASN A 182 12.04 19.78 11.63
C ASN A 182 10.78 19.52 12.50
N GLY A 183 10.55 18.27 12.89
CA GLY A 183 9.36 17.86 13.68
C GLY A 183 8.11 17.52 12.86
N ASP A 184 8.08 17.77 11.55
CA ASP A 184 6.89 17.52 10.70
C ASP A 184 6.71 16.05 10.28
N GLY A 185 7.64 15.17 10.69
CA GLY A 185 7.56 13.72 10.47
C GLY A 185 8.07 13.22 9.12
N ASN A 186 8.65 14.06 8.26
CA ASN A 186 9.34 13.61 7.03
C ASN A 186 10.82 13.25 7.26
N ALA A 187 11.23 13.04 8.50
CA ALA A 187 12.56 12.60 8.87
C ALA A 187 12.43 11.27 9.61
N PHE A 188 12.98 10.22 9.02
CA PHE A 188 12.92 8.84 9.50
C PHE A 188 14.31 8.38 9.90
N SER A 189 14.43 7.72 11.04
CA SER A 189 15.72 7.19 11.53
C SER A 189 16.24 6.00 10.73
N LEU A 190 15.37 5.33 9.97
CA LEU A 190 15.72 4.18 9.15
C LEU A 190 15.10 4.31 7.75
N PHE A 191 15.87 3.93 6.74
CA PHE A 191 15.41 3.87 5.35
C PHE A 191 14.14 3.01 5.21
N TYR A 192 14.07 1.89 5.93
CA TYR A 192 12.89 1.03 5.98
C TYR A 192 11.64 1.77 6.47
N HIS A 193 11.74 2.60 7.52
CA HIS A 193 10.58 3.35 8.03
C HIS A 193 10.09 4.42 7.06
N CYS A 194 11.00 5.09 6.35
CA CYS A 194 10.60 6.00 5.27
C CYS A 194 9.81 5.24 4.20
N ASN A 195 10.31 4.10 3.73
CA ASN A 195 9.61 3.31 2.71
C ASN A 195 8.31 2.72 3.24
N GLN A 196 8.24 2.32 4.51
CA GLN A 196 7.01 1.81 5.12
C GLN A 196 5.91 2.88 5.16
N ARG A 197 6.30 4.14 5.46
CA ARG A 197 5.35 5.26 5.56
C ARG A 197 5.00 5.87 4.22
N CYS A 198 5.98 6.04 3.34
CA CYS A 198 5.86 6.81 2.10
C CYS A 198 5.93 5.93 0.84
N GLY A 199 6.20 4.64 0.97
CA GLY A 199 6.43 3.71 -0.14
C GLY A 199 5.22 3.56 -1.07
N ARG A 200 3.99 3.73 -0.56
CA ARG A 200 2.79 3.75 -1.40
C ARG A 200 2.84 4.84 -2.48
N PHE A 201 3.56 5.94 -2.22
CA PHE A 201 3.71 7.08 -3.14
C PHE A 201 4.90 7.00 -4.07
N ILE A 202 5.82 6.05 -3.85
CA ILE A 202 7.00 5.91 -4.71
C ILE A 202 6.57 5.49 -6.11
N LEU A 203 7.03 6.18 -7.15
CA LEU A 203 6.62 5.84 -8.51
C LEU A 203 7.32 4.58 -9.02
N ASN A 204 8.64 4.52 -8.85
CA ASN A 204 9.43 3.37 -9.26
C ASN A 204 9.50 2.34 -8.13
N LYS A 205 8.51 1.43 -8.08
CA LYS A 205 8.43 0.36 -7.08
C LYS A 205 9.63 -0.58 -7.12
N CYS A 206 10.23 -0.77 -8.29
CA CYS A 206 11.32 -1.72 -8.53
C CYS A 206 12.66 -1.30 -7.89
N GLN A 207 12.78 -0.03 -7.49
CA GLN A 207 13.96 0.48 -6.76
C GLN A 207 13.74 0.48 -5.24
N MET A 208 12.53 0.16 -4.77
CA MET A 208 12.27 0.03 -3.34
C MET A 208 12.82 -1.30 -2.83
N PRO A 209 13.27 -1.36 -1.57
CA PRO A 209 13.57 -2.64 -0.93
C PRO A 209 12.29 -3.48 -0.79
N ILE A 210 12.41 -4.80 -0.83
CA ILE A 210 11.33 -5.71 -0.45
C ILE A 210 11.06 -5.50 1.03
N GLN A 211 9.81 -5.15 1.37
CA GLN A 211 9.45 -4.83 2.75
C GLN A 211 8.70 -5.99 3.38
N ASN A 212 9.22 -6.54 4.48
CA ASN A 212 8.44 -7.42 5.33
C ASN A 212 7.54 -6.55 6.23
N MET A 213 6.28 -6.35 5.84
CA MET A 213 5.32 -5.58 6.62
C MET A 213 4.82 -6.43 7.80
N SER A 214 5.15 -6.01 9.03
CA SER A 214 4.79 -6.70 10.28
C SER A 214 3.30 -6.71 10.63
N THR A 215 2.41 -6.18 9.78
CA THR A 215 0.99 -5.89 10.11
C THR A 215 0.02 -6.31 9.00
N CYS A 216 0.24 -7.48 8.40
CA CYS A 216 -0.72 -8.08 7.47
C CYS A 216 -1.88 -8.76 8.22
N VAL A 217 -3.11 -8.60 7.73
CA VAL A 217 -4.29 -9.36 8.24
C VAL A 217 -4.15 -10.84 7.94
N GLU A 218 -3.73 -11.11 6.72
CA GLU A 218 -3.47 -12.43 6.17
C GLU A 218 -2.15 -12.31 5.41
N PHE A 219 -1.28 -13.27 5.67
CA PHE A 219 -0.04 -13.42 4.94
C PHE A 219 -0.31 -14.30 3.71
N GLU A 220 0.04 -13.78 2.55
CA GLU A 220 -0.06 -14.46 1.26
C GLU A 220 1.33 -14.47 0.58
N PRO A 221 1.58 -15.41 -0.35
CA PRO A 221 2.74 -15.33 -1.23
C PRO A 221 2.71 -14.02 -2.04
N ARG A 222 3.79 -13.25 -1.95
CA ARG A 222 4.03 -12.00 -2.68
C ARG A 222 5.37 -12.09 -3.38
N TYR A 223 5.57 -11.20 -4.35
CA TYR A 223 6.82 -11.12 -5.10
C TYR A 223 7.34 -9.69 -5.04
N GLY A 224 8.62 -9.51 -4.78
CA GLY A 224 9.28 -8.21 -4.81
C GLY A 224 10.48 -8.25 -5.75
N TYR A 225 10.70 -7.18 -6.51
CA TYR A 225 11.88 -7.11 -7.37
C TYR A 225 13.08 -6.65 -6.56
N ASN A 226 14.06 -7.52 -6.41
CA ASN A 226 15.33 -7.19 -5.80
C ASN A 226 16.27 -6.67 -6.89
N HIS A 227 16.52 -5.35 -6.90
CA HIS A 227 17.37 -4.72 -7.92
C HIS A 227 18.85 -5.10 -7.82
N LEU A 228 19.31 -5.62 -6.67
CA LEU A 228 20.68 -6.07 -6.47
C LEU A 228 20.91 -7.43 -7.13
N THR A 229 20.00 -8.38 -6.92
CA THR A 229 20.04 -9.72 -7.55
C THR A 229 19.44 -9.71 -8.95
N ARG A 230 18.68 -8.67 -9.30
CA ARG A 230 17.86 -8.52 -10.52
C ARG A 230 16.81 -9.62 -10.66
N MET A 231 16.28 -10.07 -9.53
CA MET A 231 15.32 -11.17 -9.45
C MET A 231 14.00 -10.71 -8.85
N CYS A 232 12.90 -11.29 -9.33
CA CYS A 232 11.64 -11.28 -8.59
C CYS A 232 11.68 -12.37 -7.53
N GLU A 233 11.77 -11.96 -6.27
CA GLU A 233 11.95 -12.84 -5.11
C GLU A 233 10.61 -13.02 -4.38
N GLU A 234 10.25 -14.27 -4.10
CA GLU A 234 9.05 -14.61 -3.35
C GLU A 234 9.24 -14.32 -1.86
N PHE A 235 8.22 -13.73 -1.22
CA PHE A 235 8.18 -13.53 0.22
C PHE A 235 6.75 -13.68 0.75
N THR A 236 6.63 -14.00 2.02
CA THR A 236 5.35 -14.06 2.71
C THR A 236 4.99 -12.67 3.23
N GLY A 237 3.88 -12.09 2.75
CA GLY A 237 3.52 -10.71 3.05
C GLY A 237 2.09 -10.36 2.62
N CYS A 238 1.84 -9.09 2.34
CA CYS A 238 0.57 -8.60 1.81
C CYS A 238 0.80 -7.40 0.90
N ALA A 239 -0.27 -6.88 0.30
CA ALA A 239 -0.20 -5.66 -0.49
C ALA A 239 0.25 -4.46 0.36
N ASP A 240 1.44 -3.93 0.05
CA ASP A 240 2.06 -2.81 0.76
C ASP A 240 1.94 -1.47 0.03
N GLY A 241 1.45 -1.50 -1.22
CA GLY A 241 1.42 -0.35 -2.12
C GLY A 241 2.80 0.00 -2.70
N GLY A 242 3.82 -0.81 -2.43
CA GLY A 242 5.22 -0.65 -2.76
C GLY A 242 5.74 -1.78 -3.67
N ASN A 243 6.89 -2.33 -3.32
CA ASN A 243 7.53 -3.47 -4.01
C ASN A 243 6.98 -4.82 -3.52
N SER A 244 5.67 -4.98 -3.67
CA SER A 244 4.94 -6.19 -3.33
C SER A 244 3.90 -6.44 -4.42
N PHE A 245 4.15 -7.45 -5.25
CA PHE A 245 3.30 -7.85 -6.36
C PHE A 245 2.53 -9.13 -6.01
N PRO A 246 1.26 -9.24 -6.42
CA PRO A 246 0.43 -10.42 -6.13
C PRO A 246 0.86 -11.66 -6.91
N THR A 247 1.57 -11.48 -8.03
CA THR A 247 2.04 -12.59 -8.87
C THR A 247 3.45 -12.31 -9.37
N VAL A 248 4.22 -13.37 -9.59
CA VAL A 248 5.57 -13.26 -10.14
C VAL A 248 5.56 -12.64 -11.55
N LYS A 249 4.49 -12.91 -12.32
CA LYS A 249 4.23 -12.26 -13.61
C LYS A 249 4.10 -10.75 -13.50
N ALA A 250 3.33 -10.26 -12.53
CA ALA A 250 3.22 -8.83 -12.30
C ALA A 250 4.59 -8.23 -11.96
N CYS A 251 5.35 -8.86 -11.06
CA CYS A 251 6.70 -8.41 -10.71
C CYS A 251 7.63 -8.33 -11.93
N TRP A 252 7.78 -9.44 -12.67
CA TRP A 252 8.67 -9.49 -13.84
C TRP A 252 8.25 -8.49 -14.91
N LYS A 253 6.97 -8.44 -15.27
CA LYS A 253 6.49 -7.52 -16.31
C LYS A 253 6.63 -6.06 -15.90
N THR A 254 6.48 -5.73 -14.62
CA THR A 254 6.63 -4.35 -14.14
C THR A 254 8.10 -3.95 -14.01
N CYS A 255 8.98 -4.83 -13.52
CA CYS A 255 10.33 -4.44 -13.11
C CYS A 255 11.46 -4.91 -14.02
N ALA A 256 11.26 -6.00 -14.76
CA ALA A 256 12.28 -6.59 -15.62
C ALA A 256 11.61 -7.34 -16.79
N GLY A 257 10.75 -6.65 -17.54
CA GLY A 257 9.94 -7.25 -18.60
C GLY A 257 10.76 -7.80 -19.78
N ASN A 258 12.01 -7.36 -19.89
CA ASN A 258 13.03 -7.81 -20.83
C ASN A 258 13.88 -9.00 -20.31
N SER A 259 13.75 -9.38 -19.03
CA SER A 259 14.37 -10.59 -18.49
C SER A 259 13.96 -11.81 -19.30
N ILE A 260 14.86 -12.78 -19.48
CA ILE A 260 14.52 -14.06 -20.13
C ILE A 260 13.38 -14.77 -19.39
N CYS A 261 13.29 -14.65 -18.06
CA CYS A 261 12.21 -15.21 -17.25
C CYS A 261 10.86 -14.50 -17.46
N ALA A 262 10.87 -13.33 -18.10
CA ALA A 262 9.68 -12.59 -18.48
C ALA A 262 9.23 -12.88 -19.92
N GLN A 263 10.06 -13.55 -20.72
CA GLN A 263 9.83 -13.81 -22.13
C GLN A 263 9.04 -15.10 -22.36
N ASP A 264 8.34 -15.15 -23.50
CA ASP A 264 7.73 -16.38 -23.96
C ASP A 264 8.84 -17.37 -24.36
N PRO A 265 8.74 -18.64 -23.97
CA PRO A 265 9.75 -19.64 -24.32
C PRO A 265 9.83 -19.95 -25.82
N HIS A 266 8.86 -19.53 -26.63
CA HIS A 266 8.79 -19.79 -28.07
C HIS A 266 9.08 -21.26 -28.39
N ILE A 267 8.35 -22.15 -27.71
CA ILE A 267 8.54 -23.60 -27.83
C ILE A 267 8.29 -23.99 -29.29
N GLY A 268 9.37 -24.37 -29.97
CA GLY A 268 9.33 -24.84 -31.35
C GLY A 268 8.69 -26.22 -31.49
N TRP A 269 8.90 -26.87 -32.63
CA TRP A 269 8.40 -28.23 -32.84
C TRP A 269 8.97 -29.23 -31.84
N ALA A 270 8.10 -30.11 -31.34
CA ALA A 270 8.47 -31.17 -30.44
C ALA A 270 9.53 -32.08 -31.08
N GLY A 271 10.56 -32.43 -30.31
CA GLY A 271 11.66 -33.29 -30.76
C GLY A 271 12.13 -34.24 -29.67
N ALA A 272 13.37 -34.73 -29.80
CA ALA A 272 13.93 -35.72 -28.87
C ALA A 272 14.72 -35.12 -27.70
N PHE A 273 15.09 -33.84 -27.76
CA PHE A 273 15.94 -33.23 -26.72
C PHE A 273 15.10 -32.60 -25.61
N PRO A 274 15.15 -33.14 -24.37
CA PRO A 274 14.40 -32.57 -23.25
C PRO A 274 14.99 -31.23 -22.83
N ARG A 275 14.14 -30.22 -22.64
CA ARG A 275 14.52 -28.89 -22.17
C ARG A 275 13.60 -28.42 -21.06
N TYR A 276 13.99 -27.33 -20.41
CA TYR A 276 13.18 -26.69 -19.38
C TYR A 276 12.91 -25.25 -19.74
N PHE A 277 11.78 -24.72 -19.31
CA PHE A 277 11.44 -23.31 -19.44
C PHE A 277 10.75 -22.83 -18.18
N TYR A 278 10.87 -21.55 -17.88
CA TYR A 278 10.21 -20.97 -16.73
C TYR A 278 8.80 -20.48 -17.11
N ASP A 279 7.77 -21.05 -16.46
CA ASP A 279 6.39 -20.58 -16.56
C ASP A 279 6.11 -19.49 -15.53
N ILE A 280 6.06 -18.26 -16.03
CA ILE A 280 5.80 -17.04 -15.26
C ILE A 280 4.42 -17.00 -14.61
N ASN A 281 3.44 -17.80 -15.06
CA ASN A 281 2.12 -17.83 -14.43
C ASN A 281 2.09 -18.74 -13.21
N GLN A 282 2.98 -19.75 -13.18
CA GLN A 282 3.05 -20.76 -12.11
C GLN A 282 4.24 -20.55 -11.16
N ASN A 283 5.15 -19.62 -11.47
CA ASN A 283 6.45 -19.49 -10.79
C ASN A 283 7.23 -20.82 -10.76
N ARG A 284 7.26 -21.55 -11.88
CA ARG A 284 7.82 -22.90 -11.93
C ARG A 284 8.52 -23.20 -13.25
N CYS A 285 9.62 -23.93 -13.16
CA CYS A 285 10.27 -24.53 -14.32
C CYS A 285 9.55 -25.81 -14.78
N LEU A 286 9.12 -25.82 -16.03
CA LEU A 286 8.40 -26.92 -16.67
C LEU A 286 9.27 -27.57 -17.75
N ARG A 287 9.04 -28.87 -18.01
CA ARG A 287 9.76 -29.63 -19.04
C ARG A 287 9.08 -29.47 -20.41
N THR A 288 9.88 -29.37 -21.45
CA THR A 288 9.47 -29.38 -22.86
C THR A 288 10.45 -30.23 -23.69
N TYR A 289 10.20 -30.36 -24.99
CA TYR A 289 11.05 -31.07 -25.94
C TYR A 289 11.26 -30.24 -27.21
N GLN A 290 12.48 -30.22 -27.74
CA GLN A 290 12.80 -29.52 -28.98
C GLN A 290 13.61 -30.40 -29.94
N LEU A 291 13.62 -30.05 -31.22
CA LEU A 291 14.39 -30.75 -32.26
C LEU A 291 15.91 -30.50 -32.18
N SER A 292 16.32 -29.29 -31.80
CA SER A 292 17.73 -28.91 -31.75
C SER A 292 18.39 -29.31 -30.42
N SER A 293 19.63 -29.78 -30.47
CA SER A 293 20.44 -29.96 -29.27
C SER A 293 20.91 -28.61 -28.70
N TYR A 294 20.91 -27.54 -29.48
CA TYR A 294 21.36 -26.22 -29.06
C TYR A 294 20.26 -25.44 -28.31
N VAL A 295 20.66 -24.71 -27.27
CA VAL A 295 19.81 -23.78 -26.52
C VAL A 295 20.43 -22.38 -26.62
N PRO A 296 19.72 -21.38 -27.17
CA PRO A 296 20.19 -20.00 -27.17
C PRO A 296 20.29 -19.46 -25.74
N GLY A 297 21.42 -18.84 -25.39
CA GLY A 297 21.63 -18.30 -24.02
C GLY A 297 20.80 -17.06 -23.67
N ASN A 298 19.94 -16.59 -24.57
CA ASN A 298 19.12 -15.39 -24.41
C ASN A 298 17.61 -15.67 -24.49
N THR A 299 17.20 -16.94 -24.40
CA THR A 299 15.78 -17.34 -24.41
C THR A 299 15.37 -17.93 -23.07
N ASN A 300 14.05 -18.06 -22.86
CA ASN A 300 13.48 -18.76 -21.71
C ASN A 300 13.52 -20.29 -21.90
N ILE A 301 14.63 -20.84 -22.39
CA ILE A 301 14.84 -22.27 -22.58
C ILE A 301 16.19 -22.64 -21.93
N PHE A 302 16.21 -23.75 -21.19
CA PHE A 302 17.35 -24.19 -20.39
C PHE A 302 17.67 -25.66 -20.66
N TYR A 303 18.95 -26.03 -20.52
CA TYR A 303 19.40 -27.42 -20.70
C TYR A 303 18.86 -28.34 -19.62
N ASN A 304 18.83 -27.87 -18.37
CA ASN A 304 18.42 -28.67 -17.22
C ASN A 304 17.57 -27.84 -16.25
N LEU A 305 16.91 -28.55 -15.33
CA LEU A 305 16.01 -27.96 -14.34
C LEU A 305 16.76 -27.05 -13.34
N ALA A 306 18.00 -27.39 -13.00
CA ALA A 306 18.79 -26.62 -12.04
C ALA A 306 19.10 -25.22 -12.57
N ASP A 307 19.55 -25.11 -13.83
CA ASP A 307 19.83 -23.83 -14.49
C ASP A 307 18.58 -22.96 -14.56
N CYS A 308 17.43 -23.55 -14.91
CA CYS A 308 16.15 -22.83 -14.95
C CYS A 308 15.78 -22.30 -13.54
N ASN A 309 15.86 -23.15 -12.52
CA ASN A 309 15.51 -22.77 -11.15
C ASN A 309 16.44 -21.67 -10.63
N SER A 310 17.76 -21.82 -10.77
CA SER A 310 18.72 -20.82 -10.27
C SER A 310 18.65 -19.48 -11.02
N THR A 311 18.16 -19.48 -12.26
CA THR A 311 18.06 -18.27 -13.09
C THR A 311 16.75 -17.52 -12.92
N CYS A 312 15.64 -18.22 -12.67
CA CYS A 312 14.30 -17.63 -12.70
C CYS A 312 13.50 -17.70 -11.39
N ILE A 313 13.93 -18.50 -10.41
CA ILE A 313 13.22 -18.69 -9.14
C ILE A 313 14.12 -18.27 -7.99
N ALA A 314 13.60 -17.38 -7.14
CA ALA A 314 14.32 -16.92 -5.96
C ALA A 314 13.34 -16.62 -4.81
N ASN A 315 13.81 -16.84 -3.58
CA ASN A 315 13.08 -16.53 -2.35
C ASN A 315 13.81 -15.41 -1.61
N TYR A 316 13.07 -14.43 -1.11
CA TYR A 316 13.61 -13.34 -0.32
C TYR A 316 13.92 -13.84 1.09
N THR A 317 15.11 -13.53 1.58
CA THR A 317 15.51 -13.79 2.96
C THR A 317 15.77 -12.46 3.68
N PRO A 318 14.94 -12.08 4.66
CA PRO A 318 15.15 -10.86 5.43
C PRO A 318 16.50 -10.94 6.17
N GLY A 319 17.40 -9.98 5.95
CA GLY A 319 18.66 -9.87 6.71
C GLY A 319 19.95 -10.00 5.91
N ARG A 320 19.93 -10.23 4.59
CA ARG A 320 21.09 -9.88 3.75
C ARG A 320 21.11 -8.37 3.54
N ILE A 321 21.64 -7.66 4.53
CA ILE A 321 22.19 -6.31 4.31
C ILE A 321 23.39 -6.55 3.39
N TYR A 322 23.26 -6.25 2.11
CA TYR A 322 24.42 -6.08 1.22
C TYR A 322 24.80 -4.60 1.23
#